data_AF-A0A2D0JP63-F1
#
_entry.id   AF-A0A2D0JP63-F1
#
_cell.length_a   1.000
_cell.length_b   1.000
_cell.length_c   1.000
_cell.angle_alpha   90.00
_cell.angle_beta   90.00
_cell.angle_gamma   90.00
#
_symmetry.space_group_name_H-M   'P 1'
#
loop_
_entity.id
_entity.type
_entity.pdbx_description
1 polymer ?
#
loop_
_entity_poly.entity_id
_entity_poly.type
_entity_poly.pdbx_seq_one_letter_code
_entity_poly.pdbx_strand_id
1 'polypeptide(L)'
;MKSATILLKDRLDKVHIIKTDIDIPLRQFLKINYIPQDSVISYVNGEIVDDQTYIINKNDKIVLDMVRAYQLPEYCRTLRLWEDSGVETTKENADSIYTKRILWFNDNGICDLKESQFDKDSFVNYIDDMFVQGVLEKNLITSGDKIVLALSGGRDSLALLYLLRRNKDKLPIHDLIGVTVADTAASSEDVNVATEAIITLGVKDYTILPLEYINKTMNFKHGFEHAIEKVLVTEGRGHSITLWHHIMRACIEKFARERNTYNISFGYHFEDLFTSIFRTYILGTLLGESVPLKTWGEFTHVSPLWTITKKELTLYLKFVAPERHSKQGSPTDYDRGDHNRDINYFIADLLSGVWPGLGFNFFESLERLTKNYAIARPKYDVCNNCGITYTHAYGDDTDNRKYKHVCSHCSYLIEVGEISLVRKVN
;
A
#
# COMPACT_ATOMS: atom_id res chain seq x y z
N MET A 1 -43.19 -0.39 -2.72
CA MET A 1 -41.93 0.13 -2.14
C MET A 1 -42.01 1.65 -2.12
N LYS A 2 -41.58 2.29 -1.03
CA LYS A 2 -41.60 3.76 -0.91
C LYS A 2 -40.38 4.33 -1.65
N SER A 3 -40.51 4.60 -2.95
CA SER A 3 -39.41 5.13 -3.77
C SER A 3 -39.66 6.60 -4.13
N ALA A 4 -38.62 7.43 -4.05
CA ALA A 4 -38.57 8.74 -4.67
C ALA A 4 -37.73 8.68 -5.97
N THR A 5 -37.80 9.76 -6.75
CA THR A 5 -37.02 9.91 -7.98
C THR A 5 -36.23 11.20 -7.91
N ILE A 6 -34.94 11.14 -8.21
CA ILE A 6 -34.03 12.27 -8.25
C ILE A 6 -33.61 12.51 -9.70
N LEU A 7 -33.68 13.78 -10.13
CA LEU A 7 -33.21 14.20 -11.46
C LEU A 7 -31.80 14.75 -11.33
N LEU A 8 -30.81 14.08 -11.94
CA LEU A 8 -29.47 14.64 -12.09
C LEU A 8 -29.37 15.31 -13.47
N LYS A 9 -29.13 16.62 -13.49
CA LYS A 9 -28.85 17.37 -14.72
C LYS A 9 -27.35 17.53 -14.87
N ASP A 10 -26.82 17.04 -15.99
CA ASP A 10 -25.42 17.28 -16.34
C ASP A 10 -25.24 18.67 -16.97
N ARG A 11 -24.00 19.04 -17.26
CA ARG A 11 -23.67 20.32 -17.94
C ARG A 11 -23.83 20.28 -19.46
N LEU A 12 -24.32 19.17 -20.00
CA LEU A 12 -24.68 18.97 -21.41
C LEU A 12 -26.21 18.97 -21.61
N ASP A 13 -26.95 19.47 -20.61
CA ASP A 13 -28.41 19.53 -20.53
C ASP A 13 -29.11 18.16 -20.62
N LYS A 14 -28.38 17.06 -20.36
CA LYS A 14 -28.97 15.74 -20.21
C LYS A 14 -29.52 15.57 -18.80
N VAL A 15 -30.69 14.93 -18.73
CA VAL A 15 -31.35 14.61 -17.46
C VAL A 15 -31.30 13.11 -17.24
N HIS A 16 -30.71 12.71 -16.12
CA HIS A 16 -30.60 11.32 -15.68
C HIS A 16 -31.55 11.09 -14.51
N ILE A 17 -32.37 10.05 -14.62
CA ILE A 17 -33.41 9.72 -13.63
C ILE A 17 -32.90 8.59 -12.74
N ILE A 18 -32.72 8.86 -11.46
CA ILE A 18 -32.19 7.90 -10.49
C ILE A 18 -33.24 7.61 -9.43
N LYS A 19 -33.51 6.33 -9.18
CA LYS A 19 -34.45 5.89 -8.14
C LYS A 19 -33.75 5.84 -6.79
N THR A 20 -34.49 6.16 -5.74
CA THR A 20 -33.98 6.09 -4.36
C THR A 20 -35.09 5.68 -3.39
N ASP A 21 -34.70 5.12 -2.26
CA ASP A 21 -35.57 4.99 -1.11
C ASP A 21 -35.82 6.36 -0.47
N ILE A 22 -36.95 6.48 0.21
CA ILE A 22 -37.28 7.66 1.04
C ILE A 22 -36.75 7.47 2.46
N ASP A 23 -36.82 8.54 3.26
CA ASP A 23 -36.42 8.57 4.67
C ASP A 23 -34.89 8.33 4.86
N ILE A 24 -34.08 8.54 3.81
CA ILE A 24 -32.61 8.48 3.86
C ILE A 24 -31.99 9.88 3.66
N PRO A 25 -30.81 10.16 4.24
CA PRO A 25 -30.09 11.40 3.99
C PRO A 25 -29.66 11.57 2.52
N LEU A 26 -29.73 12.79 1.99
CA LEU A 26 -29.29 13.09 0.62
C LEU A 26 -27.79 12.78 0.41
N ARG A 27 -26.93 13.11 1.38
CA ARG A 27 -25.51 12.68 1.38
C ARG A 27 -25.31 11.17 1.20
N GLN A 28 -26.22 10.35 1.73
CA GLN A 28 -26.13 8.89 1.60
C GLN A 28 -26.52 8.46 0.19
N PHE A 29 -27.56 9.08 -0.38
CA PHE A 29 -27.94 8.88 -1.78
C PHE A 29 -26.78 9.24 -2.73
N LEU A 30 -26.17 10.40 -2.56
CA LEU A 30 -25.04 10.86 -3.38
C LEU A 30 -23.88 9.86 -3.33
N LYS A 31 -23.53 9.41 -2.11
CA LYS A 31 -22.46 8.43 -1.89
C LYS A 31 -22.74 7.08 -2.55
N ILE A 32 -23.95 6.53 -2.39
CA ILE A 32 -24.33 5.23 -2.97
C ILE A 32 -24.28 5.27 -4.51
N ASN A 33 -24.62 6.42 -5.10
CA ASN A 33 -24.66 6.60 -6.54
C ASN A 33 -23.35 7.13 -7.13
N TYR A 34 -22.25 7.18 -6.34
CA TYR A 34 -20.96 7.68 -6.79
C TYR A 34 -21.01 9.11 -7.36
N ILE A 35 -21.90 9.95 -6.82
CA ILE A 35 -22.00 11.37 -7.18
C ILE A 35 -21.19 12.16 -6.15
N PRO A 36 -20.06 12.79 -6.54
CA PRO A 36 -19.31 13.63 -5.62
C PRO A 36 -20.18 14.80 -5.15
N GLN A 37 -20.30 14.97 -3.84
CA GLN A 37 -21.14 16.01 -3.23
C GLN A 37 -20.77 17.41 -3.76
N ASP A 38 -19.48 17.72 -3.80
CA ASP A 38 -18.94 18.99 -4.33
C ASP A 38 -19.06 19.15 -5.86
N SER A 39 -19.74 18.22 -6.54
CA SER A 39 -19.99 18.30 -7.98
C SER A 39 -21.42 18.68 -8.34
N VAL A 40 -22.31 18.85 -7.37
CA VAL A 40 -23.73 19.18 -7.59
C VAL A 40 -24.19 20.32 -6.68
N ILE A 41 -25.23 21.04 -7.11
CA ILE A 41 -26.10 21.83 -6.23
C ILE A 41 -27.43 21.10 -6.12
N SER A 42 -27.89 20.93 -4.89
CA SER A 42 -29.10 20.19 -4.57
C SER A 42 -30.30 21.12 -4.40
N TYR A 43 -31.33 20.91 -5.21
CA TYR A 43 -32.60 21.62 -5.13
C TYR A 43 -33.71 20.67 -4.71
N VAL A 44 -34.55 21.11 -3.76
CA VAL A 44 -35.76 20.40 -3.38
C VAL A 44 -36.94 21.34 -3.49
N ASN A 45 -37.91 20.96 -4.32
CA ASN A 45 -39.09 21.79 -4.62
C ASN A 45 -38.73 23.19 -5.16
N GLY A 46 -37.56 23.32 -5.80
CA GLY A 46 -37.06 24.57 -6.39
C GLY A 46 -36.11 25.37 -5.49
N GLU A 47 -36.00 25.02 -4.21
CA GLU A 47 -35.14 25.71 -3.24
C GLU A 47 -33.83 24.96 -3.01
N ILE A 48 -32.73 25.69 -2.82
CA ILE A 48 -31.44 25.09 -2.47
C ILE A 48 -31.53 24.48 -1.08
N VAL A 49 -31.02 23.25 -0.94
CA VAL A 49 -30.92 22.57 0.36
C VAL A 49 -29.48 22.19 0.67
N ASP A 50 -29.19 22.05 1.95
CA ASP A 50 -27.94 21.46 2.43
C ASP A 50 -27.98 19.94 2.25
N ASP A 51 -27.30 19.43 1.23
CA ASP A 51 -27.22 17.99 0.95
C ASP A 51 -26.50 17.17 2.03
N GLN A 52 -25.78 17.82 2.94
CA GLN A 52 -25.20 17.16 4.09
C GLN A 52 -26.25 16.73 5.11
N THR A 53 -27.29 17.54 5.33
CA THR A 53 -28.26 17.34 6.42
C THR A 53 -29.66 16.95 5.94
N TYR A 54 -30.00 17.22 4.68
CA TYR A 54 -31.34 16.98 4.14
C TYR A 54 -31.73 15.49 4.13
N ILE A 55 -32.99 15.20 4.44
CA ILE A 55 -33.59 13.85 4.41
C ILE A 55 -34.65 13.80 3.30
N ILE A 56 -34.54 12.80 2.43
CA ILE A 56 -35.41 12.62 1.27
C ILE A 56 -36.82 12.21 1.70
N ASN A 57 -37.83 12.96 1.31
CA ASN A 57 -39.24 12.67 1.57
C ASN A 57 -39.95 12.15 0.31
N LYS A 58 -41.09 11.48 0.52
CA LYS A 58 -41.87 10.86 -0.56
C LYS A 58 -42.35 11.84 -1.64
N ASN A 59 -42.66 13.08 -1.27
CA ASN A 59 -43.26 14.07 -2.17
C ASN A 59 -42.24 15.07 -2.72
N ASP A 60 -40.95 14.89 -2.42
CA ASP A 60 -39.92 15.82 -2.83
C ASP A 60 -39.68 15.76 -4.34
N LYS A 61 -39.62 16.94 -4.96
CA LYS A 61 -39.07 17.10 -6.31
C LYS A 61 -37.59 17.46 -6.17
N ILE A 62 -36.72 16.46 -6.23
CA ILE A 62 -35.29 16.65 -6.03
C ILE A 62 -34.60 16.75 -7.39
N VAL A 63 -33.83 17.83 -7.56
CA VAL A 63 -32.98 18.06 -8.72
C VAL A 63 -31.55 18.29 -8.25
N LEU A 64 -30.61 17.56 -8.82
CA LEU A 64 -29.18 17.74 -8.63
C LEU A 64 -28.62 18.36 -9.90
N ASP A 65 -28.18 19.61 -9.84
CA ASP A 65 -27.57 20.29 -10.99
C ASP A 65 -26.05 20.16 -10.87
N MET A 66 -25.39 19.50 -11.83
CA MET A 66 -23.93 19.39 -11.83
C MET A 66 -23.28 20.76 -12.03
N VAL A 67 -22.29 21.09 -11.19
CA VAL A 67 -21.54 22.36 -11.27
C VAL A 67 -20.26 22.26 -12.10
N ARG A 68 -19.91 21.06 -12.58
CA ARG A 68 -18.70 20.80 -13.36
C ARG A 68 -19.06 20.10 -14.67
N ALA A 69 -18.36 20.46 -15.75
CA ALA A 69 -18.59 19.93 -17.09
C ALA A 69 -17.76 18.68 -17.38
N TYR A 70 -18.03 17.59 -16.66
CA TYR A 70 -17.47 16.27 -16.95
C TYR A 70 -18.58 15.22 -17.05
N GLN A 71 -18.35 14.17 -17.82
CA GLN A 71 -19.34 13.13 -18.14
C GLN A 71 -19.46 12.10 -17.02
N LEU A 72 -19.86 12.53 -15.81
CA LEU A 72 -19.99 11.64 -14.65
C LEU A 72 -20.92 10.44 -14.91
N PRO A 73 -22.14 10.62 -15.45
CA PRO A 73 -23.05 9.51 -15.69
C PRO A 73 -22.47 8.45 -16.65
N GLU A 74 -21.90 8.90 -17.77
CA GLU A 74 -21.24 8.01 -18.72
C GLU A 74 -20.03 7.31 -18.09
N TYR A 75 -19.22 8.02 -17.29
CA TYR A 75 -18.10 7.41 -16.58
C TYR A 75 -18.54 6.35 -15.58
N CYS A 76 -19.57 6.62 -14.78
CA CYS A 76 -20.16 5.64 -13.86
C CYS A 76 -20.67 4.41 -14.60
N ARG A 77 -21.27 4.58 -15.78
CA ARG A 77 -21.69 3.46 -16.66
C ARG A 77 -20.52 2.67 -17.21
N THR A 78 -19.47 3.33 -17.69
CA THR A 78 -18.22 2.68 -18.14
C THR A 78 -17.61 1.84 -17.01
N LEU A 79 -17.62 2.35 -15.79
CA LEU A 79 -17.15 1.64 -14.60
C LEU A 79 -18.16 0.61 -14.05
N ARG A 80 -19.29 0.37 -14.71
CA ARG A 80 -20.37 -0.51 -14.22
C ARG A 80 -20.86 -0.15 -12.81
N LEU A 81 -20.72 1.10 -12.40
CA LEU A 81 -21.27 1.62 -11.14
C LEU A 81 -22.76 1.90 -11.29
N TRP A 82 -23.20 2.26 -12.50
CA TRP A 82 -24.60 2.42 -12.87
C TRP A 82 -24.95 1.36 -13.93
N GLU A 83 -25.79 0.40 -13.55
CA GLU A 83 -26.30 -0.67 -14.44
C GLU A 83 -27.73 -0.35 -14.89
N ASP A 84 -27.91 0.80 -15.54
CA ASP A 84 -29.18 1.18 -16.16
C ASP A 84 -29.27 0.68 -17.61
N SER A 85 -30.33 1.03 -18.33
CA SER A 85 -30.57 0.58 -19.72
C SER A 85 -29.50 1.01 -20.73
N GLY A 86 -28.53 1.82 -20.33
CA GLY A 86 -27.43 2.29 -21.18
C GLY A 86 -26.20 1.39 -21.18
N VAL A 87 -26.21 0.23 -20.51
CA VAL A 87 -25.01 -0.56 -20.22
C VAL A 87 -25.26 -2.05 -20.46
N GLU A 88 -24.43 -2.73 -21.26
CA GLU A 88 -24.47 -4.20 -21.38
C GLU A 88 -24.09 -4.83 -20.04
N THR A 89 -24.88 -5.76 -19.51
CA THR A 89 -24.60 -6.36 -18.20
C THR A 89 -23.27 -7.12 -18.21
N THR A 90 -22.56 -7.09 -17.08
CA THR A 90 -21.36 -7.92 -16.90
C THR A 90 -21.73 -9.38 -17.12
N LYS A 91 -21.02 -10.08 -18.00
CA LYS A 91 -21.30 -11.51 -18.26
C LYS A 91 -21.07 -12.28 -16.97
N GLU A 92 -22.14 -12.87 -16.44
CA GLU A 92 -22.04 -13.78 -15.30
C GLU A 92 -21.18 -14.98 -15.69
N ASN A 93 -20.21 -15.28 -14.84
CA ASN A 93 -19.36 -16.45 -14.95
C ASN A 93 -19.25 -17.07 -13.57
N ALA A 94 -19.99 -18.15 -13.35
CA ALA A 94 -20.09 -18.82 -12.06
C ALA A 94 -18.75 -19.42 -11.59
N ASP A 95 -17.83 -19.70 -12.52
CA ASP A 95 -16.52 -20.26 -12.22
C ASP A 95 -15.46 -19.19 -11.94
N SER A 96 -15.77 -17.91 -12.24
CA SER A 96 -14.86 -16.79 -11.99
C SER A 96 -14.76 -16.49 -10.49
N ILE A 97 -13.54 -16.54 -9.98
CA ILE A 97 -13.21 -16.20 -8.60
C ILE A 97 -12.64 -14.79 -8.46
N TYR A 98 -12.21 -14.19 -9.57
CA TYR A 98 -11.61 -12.86 -9.62
C TYR A 98 -11.79 -12.23 -11.00
N THR A 99 -12.14 -10.95 -11.03
CA THR A 99 -12.18 -10.14 -12.26
C THR A 99 -11.15 -9.03 -12.15
N LYS A 100 -10.13 -9.07 -13.01
CA LYS A 100 -9.23 -7.92 -13.21
C LYS A 100 -9.96 -6.89 -14.04
N ARG A 101 -9.89 -5.64 -13.60
CA ARG A 101 -10.45 -4.47 -14.28
C ARG A 101 -9.32 -3.50 -14.58
N ILE A 102 -9.23 -3.02 -15.82
CA ILE A 102 -8.25 -2.04 -16.25
C ILE A 102 -8.96 -0.99 -17.09
N LEU A 103 -8.82 0.26 -16.67
CA LEU A 103 -9.29 1.42 -17.39
C LEU A 103 -8.22 1.81 -18.41
N TRP A 104 -8.54 1.63 -19.68
CA TRP A 104 -7.62 1.90 -20.78
C TRP A 104 -8.05 3.14 -21.55
N PHE A 105 -7.08 3.97 -21.94
CA PHE A 105 -7.31 5.18 -22.73
C PHE A 105 -6.69 5.00 -24.11
N ASN A 106 -7.47 5.28 -25.15
CA ASN A 106 -6.93 5.37 -26.50
C ASN A 106 -6.29 6.74 -26.79
N ASP A 107 -5.65 6.88 -27.94
CA ASP A 107 -4.96 8.12 -28.34
C ASP A 107 -5.88 9.34 -28.45
N ASN A 108 -7.20 9.12 -28.59
CA ASN A 108 -8.21 10.17 -28.63
C ASN A 108 -8.76 10.51 -27.23
N GLY A 109 -8.23 9.91 -26.17
CA GLY A 109 -8.67 10.10 -24.79
C GLY A 109 -10.00 9.40 -24.45
N ILE A 110 -10.52 8.56 -25.34
CA ILE A 110 -11.70 7.74 -25.05
C ILE A 110 -11.27 6.59 -24.14
N CYS A 111 -12.08 6.37 -23.12
CA CYS A 111 -11.80 5.45 -22.05
C CYS A 111 -12.68 4.21 -22.16
N ASP A 112 -12.04 3.03 -22.20
CA ASP A 112 -12.69 1.73 -22.23
C ASP A 112 -12.31 0.92 -20.99
N LEU A 113 -13.32 0.34 -20.32
CA LEU A 113 -13.08 -0.62 -19.25
C LEU A 113 -12.83 -2.00 -19.85
N LYS A 114 -11.61 -2.52 -19.68
CA LYS A 114 -11.26 -3.90 -20.01
C LYS A 114 -11.41 -4.78 -18.77
N GLU A 115 -12.06 -5.92 -18.94
CA GLU A 115 -12.29 -6.89 -17.87
C GLU A 115 -11.75 -8.26 -18.28
N SER A 116 -11.13 -8.95 -17.33
CA SER A 116 -10.65 -10.31 -17.50
C SER A 116 -11.07 -11.12 -16.29
N GLN A 117 -11.85 -12.16 -16.52
CA GLN A 117 -12.36 -13.06 -15.50
C GLN A 117 -11.45 -14.29 -15.41
N PHE A 118 -11.21 -14.75 -14.19
CA PHE A 118 -10.28 -15.84 -13.93
C PHE A 118 -10.91 -16.86 -12.99
N ASP A 119 -10.80 -18.13 -13.37
CA ASP A 119 -10.91 -19.25 -12.43
C ASP A 119 -9.63 -19.35 -11.57
N LYS A 120 -9.55 -20.36 -10.71
CA LYS A 120 -8.39 -20.55 -9.81
C LYS A 120 -7.06 -20.66 -10.57
N ASP A 121 -6.98 -21.52 -11.57
CA ASP A 121 -5.70 -21.86 -12.21
C ASP A 121 -5.25 -20.74 -13.15
N SER A 122 -6.17 -20.16 -13.92
CA SER A 122 -5.91 -18.99 -14.76
C SER A 122 -5.55 -17.75 -13.94
N PHE A 123 -6.14 -17.55 -12.75
CA PHE A 123 -5.76 -16.46 -11.85
C PHE A 123 -4.32 -16.62 -11.34
N VAL A 124 -3.95 -17.83 -10.90
CA VAL A 124 -2.62 -18.13 -10.38
C VAL A 124 -1.55 -17.93 -11.47
N ASN A 125 -1.82 -18.35 -12.71
CA ASN A 125 -0.93 -18.10 -13.85
C ASN A 125 -0.86 -16.61 -14.23
N TYR A 126 -1.99 -15.90 -14.18
CA TYR A 126 -2.04 -14.46 -14.43
C TYR A 126 -1.15 -13.68 -13.46
N ILE A 127 -1.21 -14.00 -12.16
CA ILE A 127 -0.38 -13.32 -11.14
C ILE A 127 1.11 -13.65 -11.31
N ASP A 128 1.46 -14.90 -11.66
CA ASP A 128 2.84 -15.26 -12.01
C ASP A 128 3.39 -14.42 -13.15
N ASP A 129 2.64 -14.34 -14.25
CA ASP A 129 3.10 -13.65 -15.45
C ASP A 129 3.19 -12.14 -15.20
N MET A 130 2.22 -11.56 -14.47
CA MET A 130 2.26 -10.16 -14.04
C MET A 130 3.45 -9.86 -13.11
N PHE A 131 3.78 -10.78 -12.20
CA PHE A 131 4.94 -10.66 -11.32
C PHE A 131 6.25 -10.69 -12.10
N VAL A 132 6.41 -11.68 -12.98
CA VAL A 132 7.61 -11.83 -13.83
C VAL A 132 7.79 -10.61 -14.72
N GLN A 133 6.72 -10.17 -15.40
CA GLN A 133 6.76 -8.96 -16.23
C GLN A 133 7.17 -7.73 -15.41
N GLY A 134 6.55 -7.53 -14.23
CA GLY A 134 6.88 -6.39 -13.37
C GLY A 134 8.33 -6.38 -12.87
N VAL A 135 8.92 -7.56 -12.61
CA VAL A 135 10.34 -7.69 -12.25
C VAL A 135 11.26 -7.36 -13.42
N LEU A 136 10.97 -7.90 -14.61
CA LEU A 136 11.79 -7.71 -15.81
C LEU A 136 11.71 -6.27 -16.35
N GLU A 137 10.52 -5.69 -16.40
CA GLU A 137 10.27 -4.35 -16.95
C GLU A 137 11.08 -3.27 -16.23
N LYS A 138 11.22 -3.40 -14.90
CA LYS A 138 11.97 -2.45 -14.06
C LYS A 138 13.38 -2.92 -13.71
N ASN A 139 13.84 -4.04 -14.28
CA ASN A 139 15.12 -4.67 -13.94
C ASN A 139 15.33 -4.81 -12.42
N LEU A 140 14.29 -5.23 -11.71
CA LEU A 140 14.30 -5.31 -10.24
C LEU A 140 15.28 -6.37 -9.72
N ILE A 141 15.52 -7.40 -10.53
CA ILE A 141 16.47 -8.47 -10.27
C ILE A 141 17.32 -8.63 -11.51
N THR A 142 18.63 -8.74 -11.33
CA THR A 142 19.63 -8.95 -12.38
C THR A 142 20.39 -10.24 -12.12
N SER A 143 21.03 -10.79 -13.17
CA SER A 143 21.73 -12.07 -13.07
C SER A 143 22.92 -11.97 -12.12
N GLY A 144 22.96 -12.84 -11.11
CA GLY A 144 23.98 -12.88 -10.07
C GLY A 144 23.62 -12.10 -8.81
N ASP A 145 22.43 -11.49 -8.75
CA ASP A 145 22.00 -10.76 -7.56
C ASP A 145 21.86 -11.68 -6.34
N LYS A 146 22.28 -11.14 -5.20
CA LYS A 146 22.00 -11.70 -3.87
C LYS A 146 21.03 -10.79 -3.17
N ILE A 147 19.87 -11.31 -2.76
CA ILE A 147 18.78 -10.51 -2.21
C ILE A 147 18.52 -10.95 -0.78
N VAL A 148 18.64 -10.02 0.16
CA VAL A 148 18.17 -10.18 1.54
C VAL A 148 16.64 -10.03 1.52
N LEU A 149 15.94 -11.15 1.70
CA LEU A 149 14.48 -11.19 1.75
C LEU A 149 14.02 -11.11 3.20
N ALA A 150 13.42 -9.99 3.59
CA ALA A 150 12.82 -9.81 4.90
C ALA A 150 11.49 -10.60 4.97
N LEU A 151 11.50 -11.71 5.72
CA LEU A 151 10.40 -12.65 5.82
C LEU A 151 9.77 -12.59 7.21
N SER A 152 8.66 -11.87 7.35
CA SER A 152 7.97 -11.73 8.64
C SER A 152 7.09 -12.92 9.01
N GLY A 153 6.76 -13.80 8.07
CA GLY A 153 5.72 -14.82 8.24
C GLY A 153 4.31 -14.30 7.96
N GLY A 154 4.16 -12.98 7.78
CA GLY A 154 2.92 -12.40 7.29
C GLY A 154 2.65 -12.74 5.82
N ARG A 155 1.38 -12.61 5.42
CA ARG A 155 0.91 -12.96 4.07
C ARG A 155 1.72 -12.33 2.94
N ASP A 156 2.14 -11.07 3.09
CA ASP A 156 2.78 -10.35 1.99
C ASP A 156 4.20 -10.84 1.74
N SER A 157 4.98 -11.01 2.80
CA SER A 157 6.35 -11.52 2.71
C SER A 157 6.38 -12.99 2.27
N LEU A 158 5.41 -13.79 2.74
CA LEU A 158 5.21 -15.17 2.24
C LEU A 158 4.83 -15.18 0.77
N ALA A 159 3.86 -14.38 0.34
CA ALA A 159 3.43 -14.35 -1.05
C ALA A 159 4.58 -13.93 -1.98
N LEU A 160 5.41 -12.96 -1.57
CA LEU A 160 6.64 -12.61 -2.28
C LEU A 160 7.60 -13.80 -2.39
N LEU A 161 7.85 -14.52 -1.29
CA LEU A 161 8.66 -15.73 -1.29
C LEU A 161 8.10 -16.78 -2.27
N TYR A 162 6.80 -17.07 -2.22
CA TYR A 162 6.16 -18.02 -3.15
C TYR A 162 6.30 -17.58 -4.60
N LEU A 163 6.10 -16.29 -4.91
CA LEU A 163 6.25 -15.75 -6.26
C LEU A 163 7.69 -15.87 -6.77
N LEU A 164 8.68 -15.47 -5.98
CA LEU A 164 10.10 -15.58 -6.33
C LEU A 164 10.51 -17.03 -6.59
N ARG A 165 10.03 -17.97 -5.77
CA ARG A 165 10.43 -19.38 -5.84
C ARG A 165 9.70 -20.14 -6.92
N ARG A 166 8.40 -19.91 -7.12
CA ARG A 166 7.61 -20.58 -8.15
C ARG A 166 7.97 -20.12 -9.56
N ASN A 167 8.44 -18.87 -9.69
CA ASN A 167 8.86 -18.29 -10.96
C ASN A 167 10.38 -18.26 -11.16
N LYS A 168 11.16 -19.00 -10.36
CA LYS A 168 12.63 -18.95 -10.40
C LYS A 168 13.20 -19.11 -11.82
N ASP A 169 12.63 -20.02 -12.62
CA ASP A 169 13.12 -20.31 -13.98
C ASP A 169 12.73 -19.26 -15.02
N LYS A 170 11.77 -18.38 -14.70
CA LYS A 170 11.35 -17.25 -15.54
C LYS A 170 12.06 -15.94 -15.15
N LEU A 171 12.81 -15.93 -14.04
CA LEU A 171 13.51 -14.77 -13.52
C LEU A 171 15.02 -14.88 -13.82
N PRO A 172 15.77 -13.75 -13.84
CA PRO A 172 17.22 -13.80 -13.88
C PRO A 172 17.78 -14.63 -12.73
N ILE A 173 18.91 -15.30 -12.94
CA ILE A 173 19.53 -16.16 -11.91
C ILE A 173 19.89 -15.30 -10.69
N HIS A 174 19.37 -15.63 -9.51
CA HIS A 174 19.59 -14.90 -8.28
C HIS A 174 19.59 -15.83 -7.06
N ASP A 175 20.23 -15.37 -5.99
CA ASP A 175 20.24 -16.03 -4.68
C ASP A 175 19.38 -15.26 -3.68
N LEU A 176 18.61 -15.98 -2.87
CA LEU A 176 17.85 -15.42 -1.77
C LEU A 176 18.53 -15.75 -0.44
N ILE A 177 18.68 -14.73 0.40
CA ILE A 177 19.08 -14.83 1.79
C ILE A 177 17.87 -14.43 2.62
N GLY A 178 17.15 -15.41 3.15
CA GLY A 178 15.99 -15.15 3.99
C GLY A 178 16.40 -14.66 5.37
N VAL A 179 15.65 -13.71 5.92
CA VAL A 179 15.85 -13.28 7.30
C VAL A 179 14.53 -12.94 7.97
N THR A 180 14.34 -13.45 9.18
CA THR A 180 13.18 -13.13 10.03
C THR A 180 13.68 -12.48 11.29
N VAL A 181 13.12 -11.33 11.67
CA VAL A 181 13.34 -10.76 12.99
C VAL A 181 12.33 -11.39 13.93
N ALA A 182 12.80 -12.21 14.88
CA ALA A 182 11.97 -12.80 15.92
C ALA A 182 11.78 -11.78 17.04
N ASP A 183 10.99 -10.75 16.74
CA ASP A 183 10.40 -9.93 17.77
C ASP A 183 9.33 -10.74 18.52
N THR A 184 9.06 -10.39 19.78
CA THR A 184 8.21 -11.21 20.64
C THR A 184 6.71 -10.99 20.43
N ALA A 185 6.31 -10.06 19.54
CA ALA A 185 4.90 -9.91 19.16
C ALA A 185 4.55 -10.52 17.80
N ALA A 186 5.53 -10.75 16.91
CA ALA A 186 5.40 -11.73 15.86
C ALA A 186 5.11 -13.05 16.57
N SER A 187 3.92 -13.59 16.30
CA SER A 187 3.52 -14.83 16.96
C SER A 187 4.60 -15.87 16.69
N SER A 188 4.95 -16.69 17.68
CA SER A 188 5.85 -17.82 17.46
C SER A 188 5.43 -18.66 16.25
N GLU A 189 4.13 -18.65 15.94
CA GLU A 189 3.55 -19.21 14.73
C GLU A 189 4.00 -18.52 13.43
N ASP A 190 4.07 -17.20 13.34
CA ASP A 190 4.54 -16.50 12.12
C ASP A 190 5.99 -16.86 11.80
N VAL A 191 6.85 -16.96 12.82
CA VAL A 191 8.25 -17.41 12.65
C VAL A 191 8.29 -18.88 12.19
N ASN A 192 7.45 -19.75 12.77
CA ASN A 192 7.34 -21.14 12.35
C ASN A 192 6.85 -21.27 10.89
N VAL A 193 5.86 -20.46 10.51
CA VAL A 193 5.31 -20.38 9.16
C VAL A 193 6.36 -19.90 8.17
N ALA A 194 7.08 -18.81 8.49
CA ALA A 194 8.20 -18.32 7.69
C ALA A 194 9.27 -19.39 7.48
N THR A 195 9.67 -20.06 8.57
CA THR A 195 10.68 -21.12 8.58
C THR A 195 10.27 -22.31 7.72
N GLU A 196 9.05 -22.82 7.87
CA GLU A 196 8.59 -23.95 7.05
C GLU A 196 8.48 -23.55 5.58
N ALA A 197 7.91 -22.38 5.28
CA ALA A 197 7.73 -21.93 3.91
C ALA A 197 9.07 -21.80 3.17
N ILE A 198 10.06 -21.15 3.79
CA ILE A 198 11.36 -20.89 3.16
C ILE A 198 12.17 -22.17 2.95
N ILE A 199 12.14 -23.09 3.91
CA ILE A 199 12.79 -24.41 3.81
C ILE A 199 12.11 -25.24 2.72
N THR A 200 10.78 -25.32 2.73
CA THR A 200 9.99 -26.12 1.77
C THR A 200 10.19 -25.62 0.34
N LEU A 201 10.32 -24.31 0.15
CA LEU A 201 10.58 -23.70 -1.16
C LEU A 201 12.07 -23.71 -1.58
N GLY A 202 12.92 -24.39 -0.80
CA GLY A 202 14.29 -24.72 -1.16
C GLY A 202 15.28 -23.55 -1.06
N VAL A 203 15.02 -22.58 -0.18
CA VAL A 203 15.98 -21.52 0.14
C VAL A 203 16.74 -21.93 1.40
N LYS A 204 18.05 -22.21 1.25
CA LYS A 204 18.88 -22.76 2.33
C LYS A 204 19.50 -21.70 3.24
N ASP A 205 19.79 -20.53 2.70
CA ASP A 205 20.36 -19.43 3.49
C ASP A 205 19.22 -18.66 4.16
N TYR A 206 18.93 -19.03 5.40
CA TYR A 206 17.87 -18.43 6.21
C TYR A 206 18.40 -18.20 7.62
N THR A 207 18.13 -17.03 8.19
CA THR A 207 18.55 -16.67 9.55
C THR A 207 17.39 -16.05 10.32
N ILE A 208 17.16 -16.55 11.54
CA ILE A 208 16.25 -15.91 12.50
C ILE A 208 17.09 -15.03 13.42
N LEU A 209 16.78 -13.74 13.49
CA LEU A 209 17.42 -12.78 14.37
C LEU A 209 16.68 -12.75 15.70
N PRO A 210 17.27 -13.25 16.80
CA PRO A 210 16.59 -13.36 18.09
C PRO A 210 16.45 -12.00 18.77
N LEU A 211 15.64 -11.94 19.83
CA LEU A 211 15.43 -10.76 20.67
C LEU A 211 16.76 -10.11 21.16
N GLU A 212 17.78 -10.92 21.46
CA GLU A 212 19.11 -10.42 21.82
C GLU A 212 19.73 -9.56 20.70
N TYR A 213 19.56 -9.97 19.44
CA TYR A 213 20.03 -9.22 18.28
C TYR A 213 19.31 -7.87 18.18
N ILE A 214 18.00 -7.83 18.46
CA ILE A 214 17.21 -6.60 18.49
C ILE A 214 17.72 -5.66 19.59
N ASN A 215 17.85 -6.17 20.82
CA ASN A 215 18.34 -5.43 21.97
C ASN A 215 19.73 -4.84 21.73
N LYS A 216 20.65 -5.63 21.15
CA LYS A 216 22.00 -5.19 20.79
C LYS A 216 22.01 -4.18 19.65
N THR A 217 21.09 -4.29 18.69
CA THR A 217 21.00 -3.35 17.57
C THR A 217 20.55 -1.98 18.02
N MET A 218 19.59 -1.91 18.94
CA MET A 218 19.07 -0.64 19.44
C MET A 218 19.82 -0.10 20.67
N ASN A 219 20.64 -0.92 21.34
CA ASN A 219 21.23 -0.64 22.65
C ASN A 219 20.17 -0.35 23.73
N PHE A 220 19.13 -1.19 23.80
CA PHE A 220 18.09 -1.07 24.82
C PHE A 220 18.64 -1.33 26.23
N LYS A 221 18.30 -0.45 27.18
CA LYS A 221 18.62 -0.61 28.61
C LYS A 221 17.70 -1.63 29.29
N HIS A 222 16.42 -1.59 28.95
CA HIS A 222 15.36 -2.37 29.60
C HIS A 222 14.76 -3.45 28.68
N GLY A 223 15.29 -3.57 27.46
CA GLY A 223 14.81 -4.51 26.44
C GLY A 223 13.76 -3.91 25.49
N PHE A 224 13.62 -4.55 24.33
CA PHE A 224 12.71 -4.15 23.25
C PHE A 224 11.25 -4.05 23.69
N GLU A 225 10.74 -5.06 24.41
CA GLU A 225 9.34 -5.11 24.85
C GLU A 225 8.98 -3.92 25.73
N HIS A 226 9.83 -3.64 26.72
CA HIS A 226 9.64 -2.50 27.62
C HIS A 226 9.63 -1.17 26.87
N ALA A 227 10.56 -0.99 25.93
CA ALA A 227 10.65 0.22 25.14
C ALA A 227 9.40 0.44 24.28
N ILE A 228 8.92 -0.61 23.61
CA ILE A 228 7.72 -0.53 22.76
C ILE A 228 6.46 -0.28 23.60
N GLU A 229 6.27 -1.00 24.71
CA GLU A 229 5.13 -0.81 25.60
C GLU A 229 5.09 0.62 26.14
N LYS A 230 6.25 1.14 26.56
CA LYS A 230 6.38 2.53 27.03
C LYS A 230 5.95 3.52 25.95
N VAL A 231 6.45 3.40 24.72
CA VAL A 231 6.07 4.29 23.61
C VAL A 231 4.58 4.17 23.29
N LEU A 232 4.01 2.96 23.32
CA LEU A 232 2.58 2.76 23.12
C LEU A 232 1.76 3.50 24.19
N VAL A 233 2.17 3.44 25.46
CA VAL A 233 1.48 4.12 26.57
C VAL A 233 1.66 5.64 26.52
N THR A 234 2.84 6.15 26.14
CA THR A 234 3.14 7.59 26.18
C THR A 234 2.73 8.36 24.93
N GLU A 235 2.89 7.77 23.75
CA GLU A 235 2.68 8.44 22.44
C GLU A 235 1.52 7.84 21.64
N GLY A 236 1.00 6.69 22.09
CA GLY A 236 -0.06 5.97 21.39
C GLY A 236 0.43 5.12 20.21
N ARG A 237 -0.55 4.48 19.56
CA ARG A 237 -0.32 3.46 18.53
C ARG A 237 0.43 3.94 17.29
N GLY A 238 0.23 5.20 16.91
CA GLY A 238 0.86 5.76 15.71
C GLY A 238 2.39 5.79 15.80
N HIS A 239 2.94 6.15 16.96
CA HIS A 239 4.39 6.19 17.15
C HIS A 239 4.95 4.79 17.46
N SER A 240 4.22 3.95 18.20
CA SER A 240 4.70 2.60 18.52
C SER A 240 4.89 1.73 17.27
N ILE A 241 3.96 1.77 16.31
CA ILE A 241 4.08 1.02 15.05
C ILE A 241 5.21 1.54 14.15
N THR A 242 5.43 2.86 14.08
CA THR A 242 6.53 3.42 13.29
C THR A 242 7.88 3.05 13.90
N LEU A 243 7.97 3.07 15.23
CA LEU A 243 9.14 2.64 15.97
C LEU A 243 9.40 1.14 15.77
N TRP A 244 8.36 0.30 15.81
CA TRP A 244 8.47 -1.13 15.54
C TRP A 244 9.10 -1.39 14.17
N HIS A 245 8.49 -0.86 13.10
CA HIS A 245 9.00 -1.00 11.74
C HIS A 245 10.43 -0.45 11.59
N HIS A 246 10.74 0.64 12.30
CA HIS A 246 12.09 1.19 12.33
C HIS A 246 13.10 0.22 12.93
N ILE A 247 12.79 -0.40 14.06
CA ILE A 247 13.66 -1.37 14.74
C ILE A 247 13.86 -2.62 13.88
N MET A 248 12.77 -3.15 13.29
CA MET A 248 12.86 -4.30 12.40
C MET A 248 13.76 -4.01 11.20
N ARG A 249 13.58 -2.86 10.56
CA ARG A 249 14.45 -2.45 9.44
C ARG A 249 15.90 -2.24 9.87
N ALA A 250 16.16 -1.65 11.02
CA ALA A 250 17.52 -1.51 11.55
C ALA A 250 18.21 -2.87 11.72
N CYS A 251 17.47 -3.88 12.21
CA CYS A 251 17.99 -5.25 12.34
C CYS A 251 18.32 -5.88 10.99
N ILE A 252 17.42 -5.73 10.00
CA ILE A 252 17.60 -6.25 8.63
C ILE A 252 18.79 -5.57 7.94
N GLU A 253 18.90 -4.24 8.00
CA GLU A 253 20.01 -3.49 7.41
C GLU A 253 21.35 -3.86 8.06
N LYS A 254 21.39 -4.01 9.39
CA LYS A 254 22.59 -4.49 10.09
C LYS A 254 22.97 -5.91 9.64
N PHE A 255 22.00 -6.82 9.54
CA PHE A 255 22.24 -8.19 9.07
C PHE A 255 22.76 -8.20 7.62
N ALA A 256 22.17 -7.38 6.77
CA ALA A 256 22.59 -7.21 5.38
C ALA A 256 24.06 -6.75 5.27
N ARG A 257 24.49 -5.79 6.11
CA ARG A 257 25.90 -5.39 6.21
C ARG A 257 26.81 -6.51 6.69
N GLU A 258 26.41 -7.23 7.75
CA GLU A 258 27.18 -8.36 8.27
C GLU A 258 27.37 -9.47 7.22
N ARG A 259 26.40 -9.63 6.31
CA ARG A 259 26.44 -10.55 5.17
C ARG A 259 27.07 -9.97 3.89
N ASN A 260 27.53 -8.72 3.89
CA ASN A 260 28.01 -7.99 2.71
C ASN A 260 27.05 -8.09 1.51
N THR A 261 25.74 -7.99 1.75
CA THR A 261 24.70 -8.06 0.72
C THR A 261 23.83 -6.82 0.83
N TYR A 262 23.71 -6.06 -0.26
CA TYR A 262 23.13 -4.71 -0.23
C TYR A 262 21.80 -4.57 -0.97
N ASN A 263 21.29 -5.62 -1.60
CA ASN A 263 19.95 -5.64 -2.16
C ASN A 263 18.99 -6.21 -1.11
N ILE A 264 18.00 -5.43 -0.70
CA ILE A 264 17.00 -5.81 0.30
C ILE A 264 15.62 -5.78 -0.35
N SER A 265 14.83 -6.82 -0.10
CA SER A 265 13.43 -6.89 -0.53
C SER A 265 12.50 -7.11 0.65
N PHE A 266 11.45 -6.31 0.68
CA PHE A 266 10.32 -6.40 1.62
C PHE A 266 9.06 -6.76 0.83
N GLY A 267 8.04 -7.30 1.50
CA GLY A 267 6.74 -7.61 0.92
C GLY A 267 5.87 -6.40 0.59
N TYR A 268 6.44 -5.29 0.10
CA TYR A 268 5.69 -4.07 -0.23
C TYR A 268 4.92 -4.24 -1.54
N HIS A 269 3.60 -4.26 -1.44
CA HIS A 269 2.68 -4.37 -2.56
C HIS A 269 2.27 -3.00 -3.11
N PHE A 270 1.43 -3.00 -4.15
CA PHE A 270 1.00 -1.79 -4.85
C PHE A 270 0.57 -0.65 -3.90
N GLU A 271 -0.36 -0.92 -3.00
CA GLU A 271 -0.94 0.07 -2.09
C GLU A 271 0.11 0.61 -1.09
N ASP A 272 1.04 -0.21 -0.61
CA ASP A 272 2.12 0.24 0.28
C ASP A 272 3.01 1.29 -0.41
N LEU A 273 3.37 1.02 -1.68
CA LEU A 273 4.19 1.92 -2.48
C LEU A 273 3.42 3.18 -2.86
N PHE A 274 2.18 3.03 -3.33
CA PHE A 274 1.32 4.15 -3.73
C PHE A 274 1.08 5.11 -2.55
N THR A 275 0.66 4.59 -1.40
CA THR A 275 0.40 5.42 -0.20
C THR A 275 1.64 6.12 0.30
N SER A 276 2.80 5.45 0.24
CA SER A 276 4.09 6.05 0.61
C SER A 276 4.45 7.24 -0.28
N ILE A 277 4.26 7.13 -1.59
CA ILE A 277 4.51 8.22 -2.55
C ILE A 277 3.49 9.33 -2.37
N PHE A 278 2.20 8.98 -2.35
CA PHE A 278 1.09 9.92 -2.21
C PHE A 278 1.26 10.80 -0.98
N ARG A 279 1.55 10.19 0.17
CA ARG A 279 1.85 10.92 1.42
C ARG A 279 3.09 11.82 1.26
N THR A 280 4.16 11.31 0.65
CA THR A 280 5.39 12.09 0.47
C THR A 280 5.16 13.34 -0.38
N TYR A 281 4.35 13.22 -1.44
CA TYR A 281 4.04 14.34 -2.35
C TYR A 281 3.10 15.36 -1.71
N ILE A 282 2.12 14.91 -0.91
CA ILE A 282 1.25 15.81 -0.13
C ILE A 282 2.06 16.65 0.86
N LEU A 283 3.14 16.08 1.41
CA LEU A 283 4.08 16.80 2.28
C LEU A 283 5.04 17.73 1.50
N GLY A 284 4.84 17.92 0.19
CA GLY A 284 5.66 18.80 -0.64
C GLY A 284 7.03 18.24 -0.98
N THR A 285 7.26 16.94 -0.75
CA THR A 285 8.54 16.28 -1.04
C THR A 285 8.44 15.49 -2.33
N LEU A 286 9.36 15.71 -3.27
CA LEU A 286 9.47 14.90 -4.49
C LEU A 286 10.52 13.80 -4.32
N LEU A 287 10.23 12.62 -4.87
CA LEU A 287 11.17 11.51 -4.92
C LEU A 287 11.95 11.59 -6.22
N GLY A 288 13.27 11.74 -6.13
CA GLY A 288 14.17 11.85 -7.28
C GLY A 288 14.66 10.51 -7.85
N GLU A 289 13.92 9.42 -7.63
CA GLU A 289 14.28 8.08 -8.09
C GLU A 289 13.05 7.19 -8.29
N SER A 290 13.26 6.06 -8.99
CA SER A 290 12.25 5.01 -9.14
C SER A 290 11.84 4.47 -7.76
N VAL A 291 10.59 4.07 -7.60
CA VAL A 291 10.05 3.57 -6.32
C VAL A 291 10.08 2.04 -6.21
N PRO A 292 9.74 1.28 -7.27
CA PRO A 292 9.94 -0.16 -7.28
C PRO A 292 11.42 -0.58 -7.11
N LEU A 293 12.35 0.25 -7.60
CA LEU A 293 13.80 0.08 -7.43
C LEU A 293 14.43 1.38 -6.95
N LYS A 294 14.70 1.50 -5.64
CA LYS A 294 15.24 2.73 -5.07
C LYS A 294 16.54 2.51 -4.32
N THR A 295 17.41 3.51 -4.39
CA THR A 295 18.59 3.63 -3.54
C THR A 295 18.15 3.92 -2.12
N TRP A 296 18.84 3.35 -1.14
CA TRP A 296 18.60 3.61 0.28
C TRP A 296 19.93 3.63 1.02
N GLY A 297 20.63 4.76 0.93
CA GLY A 297 22.02 4.89 1.38
C GLY A 297 22.93 3.93 0.61
N GLU A 298 23.50 2.96 1.30
CA GLU A 298 24.32 1.90 0.71
C GLU A 298 23.50 0.72 0.14
N PHE A 299 22.20 0.65 0.46
CA PHE A 299 21.33 -0.43 0.03
C PHE A 299 20.59 -0.09 -1.26
N THR A 300 20.11 -1.13 -1.94
CA THR A 300 19.08 -1.04 -2.96
C THR A 300 17.82 -1.73 -2.42
N HIS A 301 16.72 -0.99 -2.36
CA HIS A 301 15.42 -1.57 -2.02
C HIS A 301 14.72 -2.02 -3.30
N VAL A 302 14.39 -3.31 -3.33
CA VAL A 302 13.71 -3.96 -4.43
C VAL A 302 12.29 -4.31 -3.99
N SER A 303 11.28 -3.80 -4.71
CA SER A 303 9.86 -4.04 -4.43
C SER A 303 9.17 -4.79 -5.58
N PRO A 304 9.34 -6.13 -5.69
CA PRO A 304 8.82 -6.92 -6.81
C PRO A 304 7.28 -6.92 -6.95
N LEU A 305 6.56 -6.63 -5.87
CA LEU A 305 5.08 -6.67 -5.85
C LEU A 305 4.42 -5.35 -6.27
N TRP A 306 5.16 -4.43 -6.89
CA TRP A 306 4.66 -3.08 -7.21
C TRP A 306 3.43 -3.04 -8.12
N THR A 307 3.22 -4.09 -8.93
CA THR A 307 2.05 -4.24 -9.81
C THR A 307 0.88 -4.99 -9.17
N ILE A 308 1.09 -5.61 -8.01
CA ILE A 308 0.15 -6.56 -7.40
C ILE A 308 -0.56 -5.90 -6.23
N THR A 309 -1.89 -5.89 -6.27
CA THR A 309 -2.72 -5.38 -5.16
C THR A 309 -2.71 -6.32 -3.96
N LYS A 310 -2.99 -5.78 -2.77
CA LYS A 310 -3.16 -6.59 -1.54
C LYS A 310 -4.19 -7.70 -1.73
N LYS A 311 -5.30 -7.40 -2.42
CA LYS A 311 -6.38 -8.35 -2.71
C LYS A 311 -5.89 -9.49 -3.58
N GLU A 312 -5.20 -9.19 -4.68
CA GLU A 312 -4.62 -10.19 -5.58
C GLU A 312 -3.59 -11.05 -4.87
N LEU A 313 -2.69 -10.42 -4.11
CA LEU A 313 -1.62 -11.10 -3.38
C LEU A 313 -2.17 -12.08 -2.33
N THR A 314 -3.19 -11.65 -1.59
CA THR A 314 -3.87 -12.49 -0.58
C THR A 314 -4.57 -13.68 -1.22
N LEU A 315 -5.25 -13.45 -2.34
CA LEU A 315 -5.95 -14.50 -3.08
C LEU A 315 -4.95 -15.49 -3.70
N TYR A 316 -3.84 -15.00 -4.23
CA TYR A 316 -2.76 -15.83 -4.78
C TYR A 316 -2.20 -16.76 -3.72
N LEU A 317 -1.80 -16.22 -2.56
CA LEU A 317 -1.25 -17.02 -1.46
C LEU A 317 -2.23 -18.11 -1.00
N LYS A 318 -3.53 -17.80 -0.93
CA LYS A 318 -4.58 -18.78 -0.58
C LYS A 318 -4.61 -20.01 -1.51
N PHE A 319 -4.19 -19.87 -2.76
CA PHE A 319 -4.23 -20.96 -3.74
C PHE A 319 -2.92 -21.71 -3.90
N VAL A 320 -1.78 -21.05 -3.68
CA VAL A 320 -0.45 -21.65 -3.91
C VAL A 320 0.23 -22.14 -2.64
N ALA A 321 -0.20 -21.67 -1.47
CA ALA A 321 0.39 -22.04 -0.19
C ALA A 321 -0.55 -22.93 0.64
N PRO A 322 0.00 -23.75 1.56
CA PRO A 322 -0.78 -24.43 2.58
C PRO A 322 -1.70 -23.48 3.33
N GLU A 323 -2.89 -23.95 3.71
CA GLU A 323 -3.93 -23.11 4.35
C GLU A 323 -3.38 -22.34 5.56
N ARG A 324 -2.50 -22.97 6.34
CA ARG A 324 -1.85 -22.36 7.52
C ARG A 324 -1.02 -21.11 7.18
N HIS A 325 -0.37 -21.06 6.02
CA HIS A 325 0.40 -19.88 5.56
C HIS A 325 -0.50 -18.72 5.13
N SER A 326 -1.76 -19.03 4.79
CA SER A 326 -2.74 -18.03 4.35
C SER A 326 -3.61 -17.49 5.49
N LYS A 327 -3.54 -18.10 6.69
CA LYS A 327 -4.28 -17.64 7.88
C LYS A 327 -3.56 -16.44 8.49
N GLN A 328 -4.36 -15.50 8.99
CA GLN A 328 -3.87 -14.36 9.76
C GLN A 328 -4.78 -14.21 10.97
N GLY A 329 -4.18 -14.09 12.16
CA GLY A 329 -4.91 -13.80 13.39
C GLY A 329 -5.50 -12.39 13.37
N SER A 330 -6.26 -12.06 14.42
CA SER A 330 -6.71 -10.68 14.63
C SER A 330 -5.49 -9.76 14.79
N PRO A 331 -5.48 -8.56 14.17
CA PRO A 331 -4.42 -7.59 14.38
C PRO A 331 -4.27 -7.27 15.87
N THR A 332 -3.04 -7.28 16.37
CA THR A 332 -2.67 -6.85 17.71
C THR A 332 -2.76 -5.33 17.83
N ASP A 333 -2.60 -4.80 19.05
CA ASP A 333 -2.52 -3.35 19.26
C ASP A 333 -1.29 -2.71 18.61
N TYR A 334 -0.27 -3.51 18.26
CA TYR A 334 0.94 -3.08 17.57
C TYR A 334 0.80 -3.09 16.04
N ASP A 335 -0.20 -3.80 15.51
CA ASP A 335 -0.48 -3.89 14.07
C ASP A 335 -1.37 -2.74 13.54
N ARG A 336 -1.97 -1.97 14.45
CA ARG A 336 -2.90 -0.90 14.10
C ARG A 336 -2.19 0.43 13.99
N GLY A 337 -2.22 1.00 12.79
CA GLY A 337 -1.71 2.33 12.50
C GLY A 337 -2.49 3.46 13.15
N ASP A 338 -2.02 4.68 12.93
CA ASP A 338 -2.81 5.88 13.17
C ASP A 338 -3.86 6.10 12.07
N HIS A 339 -4.78 7.04 12.32
CA HIS A 339 -5.81 7.40 11.34
C HIS A 339 -5.24 8.01 10.06
N ASN A 340 -4.07 8.65 10.11
CA ASN A 340 -3.44 9.20 8.92
C ASN A 340 -3.08 8.06 7.96
N ARG A 341 -2.46 6.99 8.45
CA ARG A 341 -2.17 5.78 7.69
C ARG A 341 -3.46 5.20 7.13
N ASP A 342 -4.48 4.97 7.95
CA ASP A 342 -5.74 4.35 7.52
C ASP A 342 -6.42 5.15 6.41
N ILE A 343 -6.43 6.49 6.51
CA ILE A 343 -6.98 7.37 5.47
C ILE A 343 -6.20 7.24 4.16
N ASN A 344 -4.86 7.16 4.20
CA ASN A 344 -4.06 7.00 2.98
C ASN A 344 -4.38 5.67 2.27
N TYR A 345 -4.47 4.55 3.01
CA TYR A 345 -4.85 3.26 2.41
C TYR A 345 -6.29 3.30 1.87
N PHE A 346 -7.22 3.89 2.62
CA PHE A 346 -8.60 4.05 2.15
C PHE A 346 -8.68 4.88 0.85
N ILE A 347 -7.89 5.95 0.73
CA ILE A 347 -7.79 6.74 -0.51
C ILE A 347 -7.22 5.88 -1.65
N ALA A 348 -6.17 5.10 -1.40
CA ALA A 348 -5.60 4.21 -2.41
C ALA A 348 -6.63 3.19 -2.94
N ASP A 349 -7.42 2.60 -2.04
CA ASP A 349 -8.49 1.66 -2.37
C ASP A 349 -9.60 2.34 -3.18
N LEU A 350 -10.06 3.52 -2.74
CA LEU A 350 -11.09 4.30 -3.45
C LEU A 350 -10.62 4.67 -4.86
N LEU A 351 -9.40 5.20 -4.98
CA LEU A 351 -8.81 5.58 -6.26
C LEU A 351 -8.68 4.38 -7.19
N SER A 352 -8.31 3.21 -6.68
CA SER A 352 -8.23 1.98 -7.46
C SER A 352 -9.60 1.47 -7.92
N GLY A 353 -10.66 1.75 -7.15
CA GLY A 353 -12.04 1.44 -7.51
C GLY A 353 -12.60 2.34 -8.62
N VAL A 354 -12.31 3.65 -8.56
CA VAL A 354 -12.77 4.62 -9.57
C VAL A 354 -11.81 4.77 -10.73
N TRP A 355 -10.58 4.27 -10.65
CA TRP A 355 -9.61 4.19 -11.75
C TRP A 355 -8.89 2.84 -11.72
N PRO A 356 -9.57 1.75 -12.15
CA PRO A 356 -8.94 0.44 -12.24
C PRO A 356 -7.67 0.49 -13.11
N GLY A 357 -6.54 0.00 -12.60
CA GLY A 357 -5.24 0.08 -13.29
C GLY A 357 -4.47 1.40 -13.07
N LEU A 358 -4.91 2.28 -12.17
CA LEU A 358 -4.22 3.52 -11.78
C LEU A 358 -2.72 3.31 -11.52
N GLY A 359 -2.35 2.21 -10.85
CA GLY A 359 -0.97 1.97 -10.44
C GLY A 359 0.04 2.01 -11.58
N PHE A 360 -0.27 1.39 -12.72
CA PHE A 360 0.61 1.40 -13.89
C PHE A 360 0.86 2.82 -14.40
N ASN A 361 -0.21 3.59 -14.61
CA ASN A 361 -0.10 4.98 -15.06
C ASN A 361 0.65 5.84 -14.03
N PHE A 362 0.43 5.59 -12.74
CA PHE A 362 1.06 6.35 -11.66
C PHE A 362 2.58 6.12 -11.60
N PHE A 363 3.05 4.86 -11.60
CA PHE A 363 4.48 4.59 -11.55
C PHE A 363 5.19 4.96 -12.86
N GLU A 364 4.56 4.75 -14.02
CA GLU A 364 5.10 5.23 -15.31
C GLU A 364 5.24 6.77 -15.32
N SER A 365 4.25 7.47 -14.78
CA SER A 365 4.33 8.93 -14.63
C SER A 365 5.50 9.34 -13.74
N LEU A 366 5.72 8.65 -12.61
CA LEU A 366 6.85 8.90 -11.71
C LEU A 366 8.21 8.68 -12.40
N GLU A 367 8.35 7.61 -13.18
CA GLU A 367 9.55 7.35 -13.97
C GLU A 367 9.84 8.47 -14.97
N ARG A 368 8.79 8.95 -15.66
CA ARG A 368 8.93 10.08 -16.60
C ARG A 368 9.28 11.37 -15.88
N LEU A 369 8.67 11.62 -14.72
CA LEU A 369 8.92 12.81 -13.90
C LEU A 369 10.39 12.86 -13.45
N THR A 370 10.91 11.76 -12.92
CA THR A 370 12.32 11.68 -12.49
C THR A 370 13.32 11.75 -13.64
N LYS A 371 12.98 11.24 -14.83
CA LYS A 371 13.84 11.31 -16.03
C LYS A 371 13.82 12.68 -16.70
N ASN A 372 12.66 13.31 -16.79
CA ASN A 372 12.48 14.57 -17.52
C ASN A 372 12.85 15.80 -16.69
N TYR A 373 12.75 15.70 -15.36
CA TYR A 373 13.08 16.79 -14.46
C TYR A 373 14.29 16.42 -13.62
N ALA A 374 15.20 17.37 -13.42
CA ALA A 374 16.38 17.21 -12.56
C ALA A 374 16.00 17.26 -11.08
N ILE A 375 15.20 16.30 -10.62
CA ILE A 375 14.79 16.16 -9.22
C ILE A 375 15.98 15.62 -8.44
N ALA A 376 16.38 16.34 -7.39
CA ALA A 376 17.48 15.92 -6.54
C ALA A 376 17.17 14.56 -5.90
N ARG A 377 18.15 13.66 -5.93
CA ARG A 377 18.05 12.40 -5.20
C ARG A 377 18.02 12.67 -3.69
N PRO A 378 17.27 11.87 -2.92
CA PRO A 378 17.31 11.96 -1.48
C PRO A 378 18.74 11.81 -0.94
N LYS A 379 19.07 12.59 0.08
CA LYS A 379 20.30 12.40 0.84
C LYS A 379 20.05 11.40 1.97
N TYR A 380 21.00 10.51 2.17
CA TYR A 380 20.94 9.47 3.20
C TYR A 380 22.12 9.62 4.17
N ASP A 381 21.88 9.22 5.42
CA ASP A 381 22.90 9.15 6.47
C ASP A 381 22.60 7.94 7.36
N VAL A 382 23.57 7.54 8.18
CA VAL A 382 23.50 6.34 9.03
C VAL A 382 23.46 6.77 10.49
N CYS A 383 22.50 6.22 11.24
CA CYS A 383 22.36 6.50 12.67
C CYS A 383 23.55 5.95 13.46
N ASN A 384 24.25 6.82 14.17
CA ASN A 384 25.36 6.45 15.05
C ASN A 384 24.95 5.54 16.22
N ASN A 385 23.65 5.46 16.54
CA ASN A 385 23.15 4.62 17.63
C ASN A 385 22.74 3.22 17.14
N CYS A 386 21.72 3.13 16.28
CA CYS A 386 21.17 1.85 15.84
C CYS A 386 21.71 1.35 14.49
N GLY A 387 22.54 2.14 13.80
CA GLY A 387 23.08 1.80 12.49
C GLY A 387 22.06 1.82 11.34
N ILE A 388 20.83 2.26 11.55
CA ILE A 388 19.84 2.35 10.46
C ILE A 388 20.21 3.48 9.49
N THR A 389 19.99 3.25 8.21
CA THR A 389 19.98 4.28 7.17
C THR A 389 18.67 5.07 7.26
N TYR A 390 18.77 6.40 7.26
CA TYR A 390 17.64 7.31 7.23
C TYR A 390 17.82 8.39 6.16
N THR A 391 16.71 8.99 5.73
CA THR A 391 16.68 10.00 4.68
C THR A 391 16.51 11.42 5.24
N HIS A 392 17.06 12.41 4.53
CA HIS A 392 16.83 13.84 4.74
C HIS A 392 15.75 14.40 3.78
N ALA A 393 15.02 13.54 3.07
CA ALA A 393 14.09 13.95 2.01
C ALA A 393 13.01 14.94 2.47
N TYR A 394 12.54 14.83 3.72
CA TYR A 394 11.44 15.65 4.23
C TYR A 394 11.87 17.07 4.66
N GLY A 395 13.13 17.46 4.43
CA GLY A 395 13.66 18.79 4.75
C GLY A 395 13.99 18.99 6.23
N ASP A 396 14.76 20.04 6.54
CA ASP A 396 15.18 20.37 7.91
C ASP A 396 13.99 20.81 8.80
N ASP A 397 12.93 21.35 8.20
CA ASP A 397 11.74 21.83 8.93
C ASP A 397 10.88 20.70 9.53
N THR A 398 10.99 19.48 9.00
CA THR A 398 10.32 18.29 9.56
C THR A 398 11.27 17.41 10.37
N ASP A 399 12.52 17.85 10.49
CA ASP A 399 13.55 17.13 11.19
C ASP A 399 13.47 17.32 12.70
N ASN A 400 12.80 16.38 13.39
CA ASN A 400 12.71 16.36 14.84
C ASN A 400 13.97 15.79 15.54
N ARG A 401 15.09 15.58 14.83
CA ARG A 401 16.32 15.04 15.43
C ARG A 401 16.96 16.08 16.35
N LYS A 402 17.08 15.76 17.64
CA LYS A 402 17.79 16.61 18.62
C LYS A 402 19.29 16.34 18.71
N TYR A 403 19.74 15.21 18.15
CA TYR A 403 21.14 14.81 18.17
C TYR A 403 21.68 14.64 16.74
N LYS A 404 22.88 15.17 16.50
CA LYS A 404 23.54 15.06 15.19
C LYS A 404 23.87 13.59 14.88
N HIS A 405 23.60 13.16 13.65
CA HIS A 405 23.83 11.79 13.17
C HIS A 405 23.06 10.71 13.97
N VAL A 406 21.92 11.07 14.57
CA VAL A 406 21.03 10.12 15.26
C VAL A 406 19.66 10.22 14.61
N CYS A 407 19.06 9.09 14.24
CA CYS A 407 17.72 9.10 13.65
C CYS A 407 16.66 9.64 14.64
N SER A 408 15.48 10.02 14.12
CA SER A 408 14.38 10.56 14.93
C SER A 408 13.94 9.60 16.04
N HIS A 409 13.81 8.31 15.73
CA HIS A 409 13.38 7.29 16.69
C HIS A 409 14.42 7.05 17.80
N CYS A 410 15.72 6.99 17.49
CA CYS A 410 16.74 6.93 18.53
C CYS A 410 16.81 8.22 19.34
N SER A 411 16.64 9.40 18.73
CA SER A 411 16.58 10.65 19.47
C SER A 411 15.47 10.62 20.53
N TYR A 412 14.29 10.17 20.13
CA TYR A 412 13.16 9.97 21.04
C TYR A 412 13.46 8.95 22.15
N LEU A 413 13.96 7.77 21.80
CA LEU A 413 14.29 6.72 22.78
C LEU A 413 15.36 7.16 23.79
N ILE A 414 16.29 8.05 23.42
CA ILE A 414 17.25 8.65 24.36
C ILE A 414 16.51 9.54 25.36
N GLU A 415 15.57 10.36 24.90
CA GLU A 415 14.81 11.29 25.76
C GLU A 415 13.94 10.56 26.77
N VAL A 416 13.26 9.50 26.34
CA VAL A 416 12.48 8.67 27.26
C VAL A 416 13.34 7.70 28.08
N GLY A 417 14.66 7.73 27.92
CA GLY A 417 15.61 7.00 28.75
C GLY A 417 15.78 5.52 28.40
N GLU A 418 15.22 5.03 27.30
CA GLU A 418 15.26 3.62 26.89
C GLU A 418 16.60 3.17 26.29
N ILE A 419 17.34 4.13 25.70
CA ILE A 419 18.68 3.90 25.17
C ILE A 419 19.63 5.00 25.67
N SER A 420 20.94 4.79 25.51
CA SER A 420 21.97 5.79 25.82
C SER A 420 22.57 6.33 24.55
N LEU A 421 22.93 7.61 24.51
CA LEU A 421 23.69 8.17 23.40
C LEU A 421 25.07 7.49 23.33
N VAL A 422 25.32 6.71 22.28
CA VAL A 422 26.54 5.91 22.11
C VAL A 422 27.80 6.78 21.94
N ARG A 423 27.68 8.01 21.43
CA ARG A 423 28.78 8.98 21.36
C ARG A 423 28.30 10.38 21.73
N LYS A 424 28.88 10.98 22.78
CA LYS A 424 28.86 12.45 22.94
C LYS A 424 29.53 13.04 21.70
N VAL A 425 28.79 13.85 20.95
CA VAL A 425 29.38 14.61 19.84
C VAL A 425 30.33 15.62 20.49
N ASN A 426 31.63 15.48 20.25
CA ASN A 426 32.59 16.58 20.39
C ASN A 426 32.49 17.48 19.17
#